data_AF-A0A1E7GN62-F1
#
_entry.id   AF-A0A1E7GN62-F1
#
_cell.length_a   1.000
_cell.length_b   1.000
_cell.length_c   1.000
_cell.angle_alpha   90.00
_cell.angle_beta   90.00
_cell.angle_gamma   90.00
#
_symmetry.space_group_name_H-M   'P 1'
#
loop_
_entity.id
_entity.type
_entity.pdbx_description
1 polymer ?
#
loop_
_entity_poly.entity_id
_entity_poly.type
_entity_poly.pdbx_seq_one_letter_code
_entity_poly.pdbx_strand_id
1 'polypeptide(L)'
;MRQHLISLIPFLFVFLWSTGFIGAKYALPFIEPFYLLFIRMVLTIAVFLLLCAVLRVKRLSAHQVGHQMVTGFLVHGAYLGGVFAAIKWGMPAGVSALVVGVQPVLTAFLGWRFFGLQLRPRQWLGLGLGLAGVTTVLLSTGQQDSVTLTWPAILAAVLALVGISLGTLYQKRFGLGVNLLAGSLWQYISAAMLMAILAWGFESREVVWDKQLIFALGWLVSGLSVTAILLLMYMIREGETAKVASYFYLVPPVASIEAWILFDESLTLVAITAITVTVIGVYLVIKR
;
A
#
# COMPACT_ATOMS: atom_id res chain seq x y z
N MET A 1 -19.99 -14.12 21.39
CA MET A 1 -18.53 -14.22 21.17
C MET A 1 -18.13 -14.13 19.69
N ARG A 2 -18.69 -14.97 18.79
CA ARG A 2 -18.32 -15.02 17.36
C ARG A 2 -18.59 -13.70 16.60
N GLN A 3 -19.69 -13.01 16.87
CA GLN A 3 -20.02 -11.71 16.25
C GLN A 3 -19.08 -10.56 16.68
N HIS A 4 -18.62 -10.54 17.94
CA HIS A 4 -17.66 -9.52 18.41
C HIS A 4 -16.28 -9.69 17.75
N LEU A 5 -15.81 -10.93 17.58
CA LEU A 5 -14.55 -11.20 16.88
C LEU A 5 -14.62 -10.73 15.42
N ILE A 6 -15.76 -10.93 14.74
CA ILE A 6 -15.96 -10.48 13.36
C ILE A 6 -15.93 -8.94 13.27
N SER A 7 -16.44 -8.23 14.27
CA SER A 7 -16.43 -6.75 14.30
C SER A 7 -15.03 -6.15 14.49
N LEU A 8 -14.06 -6.91 15.02
CA LEU A 8 -12.68 -6.45 15.24
C LEU A 8 -11.76 -6.68 14.03
N ILE A 9 -12.14 -7.58 13.12
CA ILE A 9 -11.33 -7.95 11.95
C ILE A 9 -10.94 -6.74 11.10
N PRO A 10 -11.82 -5.76 10.79
CA PRO A 10 -11.42 -4.62 10.00
C PRO A 10 -10.39 -3.72 10.68
N PHE A 11 -10.47 -3.56 12.00
CA PHE A 11 -9.49 -2.77 12.76
C PHE A 11 -8.14 -3.48 12.81
N LEU A 12 -8.14 -4.79 13.02
CA LEU A 12 -6.93 -5.61 12.92
C LEU A 12 -6.33 -5.53 11.52
N PHE A 13 -7.16 -5.59 10.47
CA PHE A 13 -6.70 -5.44 9.10
C PHE A 13 -6.03 -4.09 8.86
N VAL A 14 -6.65 -2.98 9.30
CA VAL A 14 -6.07 -1.63 9.20
C VAL A 14 -4.72 -1.56 9.90
N PHE A 15 -4.66 -2.04 11.15
CA PHE A 15 -3.43 -2.06 11.94
C PHE A 15 -2.33 -2.87 11.25
N LEU A 16 -2.63 -4.10 10.81
CA LEU A 16 -1.67 -4.91 10.06
C LEU A 16 -1.21 -4.19 8.78
N TRP A 17 -2.14 -3.55 8.07
CA TRP A 17 -1.83 -2.88 6.82
C TRP A 17 -0.97 -1.62 7.01
N SER A 18 -1.22 -0.81 8.04
CA SER A 18 -0.40 0.38 8.38
C SER A 18 1.02 0.00 8.77
N THR A 19 1.21 -1.13 9.47
CA THR A 19 2.56 -1.58 9.85
C THR A 19 3.49 -1.90 8.66
N GLY A 20 3.02 -1.84 7.42
CA GLY A 20 3.88 -2.00 6.23
C GLY A 20 4.93 -0.91 6.07
N PHE A 21 4.59 0.34 6.44
CA PHE A 21 5.55 1.44 6.45
C PHE A 21 6.59 1.27 7.58
N ILE A 22 6.13 0.74 8.71
CA ILE A 22 6.95 0.46 9.89
C ILE A 22 7.93 -0.69 9.62
N GLY A 23 7.45 -1.78 9.02
CA GLY A 23 8.29 -2.90 8.60
C GLY A 23 9.36 -2.48 7.58
N ALA A 24 9.04 -1.54 6.68
CA ALA A 24 10.04 -0.95 5.79
C ALA A 24 11.14 -0.22 6.59
N LYS A 25 10.76 0.68 7.51
CA LYS A 25 11.73 1.41 8.37
C LYS A 25 12.63 0.48 9.17
N TYR A 26 12.11 -0.62 9.73
CA TYR A 26 12.93 -1.57 10.49
C TYR A 26 13.89 -2.39 9.61
N ALA A 27 13.53 -2.66 8.35
CA ALA A 27 14.32 -3.51 7.45
C ALA A 27 15.37 -2.75 6.63
N LEU A 28 15.02 -1.56 6.13
CA LEU A 28 15.85 -0.77 5.19
C LEU A 28 17.24 -0.33 5.69
N PRO A 29 17.55 -0.31 7.00
CA PRO A 29 18.94 -0.14 7.46
C PRO A 29 19.87 -1.29 7.05
N PHE A 30 19.33 -2.48 6.79
CA PHE A 30 20.12 -3.71 6.61
C PHE A 30 20.13 -4.25 5.18
N ILE A 31 19.24 -3.75 4.33
CA ILE A 31 19.01 -4.25 2.98
C ILE A 31 18.41 -3.14 2.10
N GLU A 32 18.73 -3.18 0.82
CA GLU A 32 18.21 -2.24 -0.16
C GLU A 32 16.74 -2.54 -0.52
N PRO A 33 15.93 -1.51 -0.86
CA PRO A 33 14.48 -1.61 -0.92
C PRO A 33 13.95 -2.61 -1.95
N PHE A 34 14.52 -2.66 -3.15
CA PHE A 34 14.02 -3.54 -4.20
C PHE A 34 14.43 -4.99 -3.92
N TYR A 35 15.62 -5.24 -3.41
CA TYR A 35 16.06 -6.58 -3.03
C TYR A 35 15.29 -7.12 -1.83
N LEU A 36 14.99 -6.27 -0.83
CA LEU A 36 14.09 -6.62 0.27
C LEU A 36 12.71 -7.04 -0.24
N LEU A 37 12.12 -6.24 -1.13
CA LEU A 37 10.81 -6.55 -1.71
C LEU A 37 10.87 -7.80 -2.58
N PHE A 38 11.95 -8.03 -3.33
CA PHE A 38 12.14 -9.25 -4.10
C PHE A 38 12.10 -10.49 -3.19
N ILE A 39 12.89 -10.51 -2.11
CA ILE A 39 12.89 -11.63 -1.14
C ILE A 39 11.49 -11.80 -0.54
N ARG A 40 10.85 -10.70 -0.12
CA ARG A 40 9.48 -10.72 0.42
C ARG A 40 8.49 -11.34 -0.57
N MET A 41 8.55 -10.98 -1.86
CA MET A 41 7.65 -11.51 -2.88
C MET A 41 7.93 -12.99 -3.14
N VAL A 42 9.19 -13.42 -3.22
CA VAL A 42 9.55 -14.84 -3.39
C VAL A 42 9.01 -15.69 -2.24
N LEU A 43 9.19 -15.25 -1.00
CA LEU A 43 8.65 -15.94 0.17
C LEU A 43 7.11 -15.97 0.15
N THR A 44 6.47 -14.85 -0.23
CA THR A 44 5.02 -14.77 -0.34
C THR A 44 4.49 -15.71 -1.44
N ILE A 45 5.16 -15.76 -2.60
CA ILE A 45 4.83 -16.66 -3.72
C ILE A 45 4.88 -18.12 -3.24
N ALA A 46 5.91 -18.51 -2.48
CA ALA A 46 6.01 -19.86 -1.94
C ALA A 46 4.79 -20.21 -1.06
N VAL A 47 4.37 -19.29 -0.18
CA VAL A 47 3.18 -19.49 0.67
C VAL A 47 1.91 -19.59 -0.16
N PHE A 48 1.69 -18.68 -1.11
CA PHE A 48 0.47 -18.68 -1.94
C PHE A 48 0.42 -19.88 -2.89
N LEU A 49 1.57 -20.34 -3.38
CA LEU A 49 1.69 -21.55 -4.19
C LEU A 49 1.31 -22.78 -3.36
N LEU A 50 1.80 -22.88 -2.13
CA LEU A 50 1.39 -23.93 -1.18
C LEU A 50 -0.12 -23.88 -0.88
N LEU A 51 -0.66 -22.71 -0.58
CA LEU A 51 -2.10 -22.53 -0.32
C LEU A 51 -2.94 -22.91 -1.54
N CYS A 52 -2.53 -22.53 -2.75
CA CYS A 52 -3.23 -22.91 -3.98
C CYS A 52 -3.21 -24.44 -4.18
N ALA A 53 -2.10 -25.10 -3.88
CA ALA A 53 -1.97 -26.56 -3.98
C ALA A 53 -2.86 -27.28 -2.94
N VAL A 54 -2.79 -26.87 -1.67
CA VAL A 54 -3.56 -27.47 -0.56
C VAL A 54 -5.06 -27.28 -0.76
N LEU A 55 -5.48 -26.07 -1.14
CA LEU A 55 -6.90 -25.74 -1.36
C LEU A 55 -7.40 -26.12 -2.76
N ARG A 56 -6.54 -26.76 -3.58
CA ARG A 56 -6.84 -27.20 -4.95
C ARG A 56 -7.50 -26.11 -5.78
N VAL A 57 -6.96 -24.89 -5.69
CA VAL A 57 -7.48 -23.71 -6.38
C VAL A 57 -7.35 -23.94 -7.89
N LYS A 58 -8.43 -23.66 -8.63
CA LYS A 58 -8.44 -23.77 -10.09
C LYS A 58 -7.40 -22.83 -10.70
N ARG A 59 -6.65 -23.34 -11.68
CA ARG A 59 -5.71 -22.54 -12.47
C ARG A 59 -6.46 -21.46 -13.24
N LEU A 60 -5.82 -20.30 -13.39
CA LEU A 60 -6.34 -19.19 -14.18
C LEU A 60 -6.09 -19.44 -15.68
N SER A 61 -6.94 -18.86 -16.53
CA SER A 61 -6.66 -18.80 -17.97
C SER A 61 -5.47 -17.87 -18.25
N ALA A 62 -4.79 -18.05 -19.39
CA ALA A 62 -3.67 -17.18 -19.77
C ALA A 62 -4.05 -15.69 -19.80
N HIS A 63 -5.28 -15.39 -20.22
CA HIS A 63 -5.84 -14.04 -20.21
C HIS A 63 -6.00 -13.48 -18.79
N GLN A 64 -6.53 -14.28 -17.86
CA GLN A 64 -6.62 -13.90 -16.45
C GLN A 64 -5.22 -13.71 -15.83
N VAL A 65 -4.26 -14.58 -16.15
CA VAL A 65 -2.87 -14.44 -15.71
C VAL A 65 -2.29 -13.09 -16.16
N GLY A 66 -2.41 -12.76 -17.45
CA GLY A 66 -1.92 -11.49 -17.98
C GLY A 66 -2.49 -10.26 -17.24
N HIS A 67 -3.80 -10.23 -16.99
CA HIS A 67 -4.41 -9.15 -16.22
C HIS A 67 -3.95 -9.10 -14.77
N GLN A 68 -3.79 -10.25 -14.12
CA GLN A 68 -3.29 -10.28 -12.74
C GLN A 68 -1.82 -9.88 -12.67
N MET A 69 -1.00 -10.18 -13.67
CA MET A 69 0.36 -9.68 -13.75
C MET A 69 0.38 -8.15 -13.87
N VAL A 70 -0.44 -7.55 -14.75
CA VAL A 70 -0.55 -6.08 -14.86
C VAL A 70 -1.01 -5.45 -13.54
N THR A 71 -2.01 -6.04 -12.88
CA THR A 71 -2.41 -5.58 -11.53
C THR A 71 -1.24 -5.67 -10.56
N GLY A 72 -0.52 -6.79 -10.51
CA GLY A 72 0.60 -6.99 -9.60
C GLY A 72 1.75 -6.02 -9.83
N PHE A 73 2.09 -5.78 -11.10
CA PHE A 73 3.06 -4.76 -11.49
C PHE A 73 2.70 -3.38 -10.92
N LEU A 74 1.44 -2.97 -11.01
CA LEU A 74 0.98 -1.66 -10.55
C LEU A 74 0.80 -1.59 -9.02
N VAL A 75 0.08 -2.55 -8.45
CA VAL A 75 -0.38 -2.58 -7.05
C VAL A 75 0.71 -3.08 -6.09
N HIS A 76 1.59 -3.97 -6.52
CA HIS A 76 2.66 -4.49 -5.67
C HIS A 76 4.03 -4.03 -6.16
N GLY A 77 4.25 -3.95 -7.47
CA GLY A 77 5.50 -3.49 -8.04
C GLY A 77 5.71 -1.98 -7.85
N ALA A 78 4.97 -1.15 -8.59
CA ALA A 78 5.13 0.30 -8.58
C ALA A 78 4.77 0.91 -7.21
N TYR A 79 3.67 0.47 -6.60
CA TYR A 79 3.28 0.94 -5.26
C TYR A 79 4.31 0.61 -4.18
N LEU A 80 4.57 -0.68 -3.89
CA LEU A 80 5.46 -1.04 -2.78
C LEU A 80 6.90 -0.64 -3.10
N GLY A 81 7.34 -0.85 -4.35
CA GLY A 81 8.66 -0.42 -4.81
C GLY A 81 8.88 1.08 -4.60
N GLY A 82 7.92 1.91 -5.03
CA GLY A 82 8.00 3.35 -4.85
C GLY A 82 7.93 3.79 -3.39
N VAL A 83 7.09 3.17 -2.55
CA VAL A 83 7.03 3.48 -1.10
C VAL A 83 8.35 3.11 -0.42
N PHE A 84 8.87 1.90 -0.63
CA PHE A 84 10.09 1.45 0.03
C PHE A 84 11.32 2.24 -0.44
N ALA A 85 11.37 2.59 -1.73
CA ALA A 85 12.40 3.47 -2.26
C ALA A 85 12.30 4.89 -1.67
N ALA A 86 11.09 5.47 -1.59
CA ALA A 86 10.89 6.77 -0.98
C ALA A 86 11.38 6.81 0.48
N ILE A 87 11.04 5.78 1.26
CA ILE A 87 11.49 5.67 2.66
C ILE A 87 13.02 5.51 2.73
N LYS A 88 13.60 4.64 1.90
CA LYS A 88 15.07 4.47 1.83
C LYS A 88 15.78 5.77 1.49
N TRP A 89 15.18 6.60 0.63
CA TRP A 89 15.73 7.86 0.15
C TRP A 89 15.35 9.07 1.02
N GLY A 90 14.90 8.81 2.26
CA GLY A 90 14.77 9.82 3.31
C GLY A 90 13.37 10.37 3.52
N MET A 91 12.35 9.87 2.81
CA MET A 91 10.96 10.25 3.11
C MET A 91 10.51 9.58 4.42
N PRO A 92 9.99 10.33 5.41
CA PRO A 92 9.43 9.75 6.61
C PRO A 92 8.30 8.74 6.30
N ALA A 93 8.14 7.74 7.16
CA ALA A 93 7.16 6.68 6.96
C ALA A 93 5.73 7.22 7.01
N GLY A 94 5.42 8.11 7.97
CA GLY A 94 4.11 8.76 8.07
C GLY A 94 3.79 9.62 6.85
N VAL A 95 4.78 10.33 6.33
CA VAL A 95 4.62 11.16 5.11
C VAL A 95 4.36 10.31 3.88
N SER A 96 5.11 9.22 3.70
CA SER A 96 4.90 8.24 2.63
C SER A 96 3.47 7.67 2.67
N ALA A 97 2.98 7.34 3.87
CA ALA A 97 1.63 6.82 4.07
C ALA A 97 0.54 7.84 3.70
N LEU A 98 0.76 9.12 4.00
CA LEU A 98 -0.19 10.18 3.67
C LEU A 98 -0.25 10.48 2.18
N VAL A 99 0.91 10.55 1.51
CA VAL A 99 0.97 10.74 0.06
C VAL A 99 0.17 9.66 -0.65
N VAL A 100 0.40 8.40 -0.32
CA VAL A 100 -0.33 7.29 -0.95
C VAL A 100 -1.77 7.19 -0.44
N GLY A 101 -2.07 7.68 0.77
CA GLY A 101 -3.42 7.82 1.32
C GLY A 101 -4.37 8.65 0.45
N VAL A 102 -3.85 9.50 -0.44
CA VAL A 102 -4.61 10.27 -1.44
C VAL A 102 -5.03 9.43 -2.64
N GLN A 103 -4.63 8.16 -2.71
CA GLN A 103 -5.06 7.23 -3.76
C GLN A 103 -6.55 7.33 -4.13
N PRO A 104 -7.52 7.40 -3.21
CA PRO A 104 -8.95 7.39 -3.57
C PRO A 104 -9.36 8.63 -4.36
N VAL A 105 -8.77 9.77 -3.99
CA VAL A 105 -8.90 11.04 -4.68
C VAL A 105 -8.34 10.89 -6.10
N LEU A 106 -7.10 10.44 -6.25
CA LEU A 106 -6.51 10.26 -7.58
C LEU A 106 -7.28 9.22 -8.42
N THR A 107 -7.71 8.12 -7.81
CA THR A 107 -8.50 7.05 -8.43
C THR A 107 -9.83 7.58 -8.96
N ALA A 108 -10.54 8.41 -8.19
CA ALA A 108 -11.80 9.03 -8.63
C ALA A 108 -11.57 9.98 -9.80
N PHE A 109 -10.52 10.81 -9.74
CA PHE A 109 -10.15 11.71 -10.84
C PHE A 109 -9.80 10.95 -12.13
N LEU A 110 -8.96 9.92 -12.04
CA LEU A 110 -8.59 9.08 -13.18
C LEU A 110 -9.79 8.33 -13.76
N GLY A 111 -10.67 7.84 -12.89
CA GLY A 111 -11.94 7.22 -13.26
C GLY A 111 -12.84 8.16 -14.07
N TRP A 112 -12.93 9.43 -13.66
CA TRP A 112 -13.65 10.45 -14.41
C TRP A 112 -13.00 10.76 -15.76
N ARG A 113 -11.68 11.00 -15.76
CA ARG A 113 -10.96 11.44 -16.95
C ARG A 113 -10.83 10.38 -18.04
N PHE A 114 -10.69 9.11 -17.67
CA PHE A 114 -10.36 8.02 -18.61
C PHE A 114 -11.45 6.97 -18.73
N PHE A 115 -12.35 6.85 -17.75
CA PHE A 115 -13.38 5.80 -17.72
C PHE A 115 -14.81 6.36 -17.75
N GLY A 116 -14.97 7.67 -17.98
CA GLY A 116 -16.29 8.30 -18.14
C GLY A 116 -17.15 8.32 -16.88
N LEU A 117 -16.55 8.11 -15.70
CA LEU A 117 -17.28 8.20 -14.44
C LEU A 117 -17.69 9.65 -14.18
N GLN A 118 -18.89 9.91 -13.70
CA GLN A 118 -19.31 11.27 -13.33
C GLN A 118 -18.95 11.58 -11.88
N LEU A 119 -18.32 12.73 -11.64
CA LEU A 119 -18.01 13.21 -10.29
C LEU A 119 -19.07 14.19 -9.81
N ARG A 120 -19.54 13.99 -8.58
CA ARG A 120 -20.43 14.92 -7.89
C ARG A 120 -19.63 16.11 -7.34
N PRO A 121 -20.26 17.28 -7.13
CA PRO A 121 -19.58 18.46 -6.57
C PRO A 121 -18.86 18.19 -5.24
N ARG A 122 -19.42 17.34 -4.38
CA ARG A 122 -18.79 16.92 -3.12
C ARG A 122 -17.48 16.15 -3.34
N GLN A 123 -17.39 15.36 -4.41
CA GLN A 123 -16.19 14.61 -4.74
C GLN A 123 -15.10 15.56 -5.25
N TRP A 124 -15.45 16.60 -6.02
CA TRP A 124 -14.51 17.67 -6.39
C TRP A 124 -13.95 18.42 -5.18
N LEU A 125 -14.80 18.75 -4.21
CA LEU A 125 -14.35 19.33 -2.94
C LEU A 125 -13.40 18.38 -2.21
N GLY A 126 -13.76 17.09 -2.15
CA GLY A 126 -12.92 16.07 -1.54
C GLY A 126 -11.55 15.91 -2.22
N LEU A 127 -11.50 15.98 -3.55
CA LEU A 127 -10.26 16.01 -4.32
C LEU A 127 -9.37 17.18 -3.91
N GLY A 128 -9.94 18.39 -3.85
CA GLY A 128 -9.23 19.61 -3.48
C GLY A 128 -8.67 19.54 -2.06
N LEU A 129 -9.48 19.10 -1.09
CA LEU A 129 -9.07 18.95 0.30
C LEU A 129 -7.98 17.88 0.48
N GLY A 130 -8.10 16.74 -0.20
CA GLY A 130 -7.10 15.67 -0.17
C GLY A 130 -5.73 16.15 -0.66
N LEU A 131 -5.71 16.86 -1.80
CA LEU A 131 -4.49 17.43 -2.38
C LEU A 131 -3.89 18.52 -1.49
N ALA A 132 -4.73 19.41 -0.95
CA ALA A 132 -4.29 20.46 -0.04
C ALA A 132 -3.61 19.87 1.20
N GLY A 133 -4.25 18.92 1.87
CA GLY A 133 -3.69 18.29 3.07
C GLY A 133 -2.35 17.61 2.81
N VAL A 134 -2.18 16.84 1.72
CA VAL A 134 -0.87 16.23 1.42
C VAL A 134 0.19 17.26 1.05
N THR A 135 -0.18 18.30 0.31
CA THR A 135 0.76 19.38 0.00
C THR A 135 1.23 20.07 1.29
N THR A 136 0.32 20.35 2.23
CA THR A 136 0.67 20.92 3.54
C THR A 136 1.58 19.99 4.35
N VAL A 137 1.34 18.67 4.36
CA VAL A 137 2.22 17.70 5.02
C VAL A 137 3.63 17.72 4.41
N LEU A 138 3.73 17.67 3.08
CA LEU A 138 5.02 17.67 2.39
C LEU A 138 5.81 18.96 2.66
N LEU A 139 5.15 20.12 2.58
CA LEU A 139 5.78 21.42 2.83
C LEU A 139 6.20 21.59 4.30
N SER A 140 5.37 21.17 5.25
CA SER A 140 5.70 21.25 6.68
C SER A 140 6.78 20.26 7.10
N THR A 141 6.85 19.09 6.45
CA THR A 141 7.93 18.13 6.67
C THR A 141 9.26 18.66 6.17
N GLY A 142 9.29 19.26 4.97
CA GLY A 142 10.51 19.84 4.40
C GLY A 142 11.05 21.09 5.12
N GLN A 143 10.26 21.66 6.04
CA GLN A 143 10.67 22.77 6.91
C GLN A 143 11.25 22.30 8.26
N GLN A 144 11.24 21.01 8.56
CA GLN A 144 11.89 20.48 9.76
C GLN A 144 13.40 20.39 9.51
N ASP A 145 14.20 21.01 10.36
CA ASP A 145 15.66 21.11 10.23
C ASP A 145 16.38 19.74 10.08
N SER A 146 15.71 18.65 10.47
CA SER A 146 16.22 17.28 10.40
C SER A 146 15.74 16.44 9.20
N VAL A 147 14.85 16.94 8.33
CA VAL A 147 14.25 16.15 7.24
C VAL A 147 14.36 16.85 5.88
N THR A 148 15.34 16.44 5.07
CA THR A 148 15.46 16.90 3.67
C THR A 148 14.79 15.92 2.71
N LEU A 149 13.62 16.29 2.18
CA LEU A 149 12.96 15.49 1.14
C LEU A 149 13.71 15.61 -0.19
N THR A 150 14.28 14.51 -0.66
CA THR A 150 15.00 14.46 -1.93
C THR A 150 14.02 14.31 -3.11
N TRP A 151 14.38 14.88 -4.27
CA TRP A 151 13.58 14.72 -5.49
C TRP A 151 13.31 13.26 -5.88
N PRO A 152 14.29 12.33 -5.78
CA PRO A 152 14.05 10.90 -6.01
C PRO A 152 12.99 10.31 -5.07
N ALA A 153 13.01 10.67 -3.78
CA ALA A 153 12.04 10.17 -2.81
C ALA A 153 10.61 10.64 -3.13
N ILE A 154 10.45 11.92 -3.52
CA ILE A 154 9.17 12.48 -3.96
C ILE A 154 8.68 11.76 -5.22
N LEU A 155 9.55 11.59 -6.22
CA LEU A 155 9.20 10.90 -7.46
C LEU A 155 8.77 9.44 -7.19
N ALA A 156 9.48 8.73 -6.33
CA ALA A 156 9.13 7.36 -5.94
C ALA A 156 7.76 7.28 -5.24
N ALA A 157 7.46 8.21 -4.34
CA ALA A 157 6.16 8.27 -3.67
C ALA A 157 5.01 8.62 -4.65
N VAL A 158 5.26 9.52 -5.61
CA VAL A 158 4.29 9.84 -6.66
C VAL A 158 4.06 8.65 -7.58
N LEU A 159 5.12 7.95 -8.01
CA LEU A 159 5.01 6.73 -8.80
C LEU A 159 4.23 5.64 -8.03
N ALA A 160 4.45 5.54 -6.72
CA ALA A 160 3.68 4.63 -5.88
C ALA A 160 2.18 4.97 -5.86
N LEU A 161 1.85 6.24 -5.63
CA LEU A 161 0.48 6.76 -5.63
C LEU A 161 -0.22 6.55 -6.98
N VAL A 162 0.46 6.84 -8.09
CA VAL A 162 -0.07 6.63 -9.45
C VAL A 162 -0.24 5.13 -9.73
N GLY A 163 0.77 4.32 -9.38
CA GLY A 163 0.76 2.87 -9.54
C GLY A 163 -0.42 2.22 -8.83
N ILE A 164 -0.64 2.52 -7.55
CA ILE A 164 -1.77 1.96 -6.80
C ILE A 164 -3.12 2.47 -7.34
N SER A 165 -3.22 3.72 -7.77
CA SER A 165 -4.46 4.30 -8.30
C SER A 165 -4.86 3.67 -9.65
N LEU A 166 -3.91 3.56 -10.58
CA LEU A 166 -4.14 2.88 -11.86
C LEU A 166 -4.37 1.38 -11.66
N GLY A 167 -3.57 0.75 -10.79
CA GLY A 167 -3.68 -0.67 -10.48
C GLY A 167 -5.02 -1.05 -9.89
N THR A 168 -5.59 -0.22 -9.02
CA THR A 168 -6.93 -0.46 -8.46
C THR A 168 -8.05 -0.28 -9.48
N LEU A 169 -7.97 0.72 -10.37
CA LEU A 169 -8.90 0.84 -11.51
C LEU A 169 -8.80 -0.36 -12.45
N TYR A 170 -7.58 -0.78 -12.76
CA TYR A 170 -7.31 -1.92 -13.64
C TYR A 170 -7.84 -3.22 -13.04
N GLN A 171 -7.54 -3.50 -11.78
CA GLN A 171 -8.04 -4.67 -11.06
C GLN A 171 -9.56 -4.66 -10.97
N LYS A 172 -10.18 -3.51 -10.72
CA LYS A 172 -11.65 -3.39 -10.71
C LYS A 172 -12.27 -3.71 -12.07
N ARG A 173 -11.60 -3.36 -13.17
CA ARG A 173 -12.09 -3.59 -14.53
C ARG A 173 -11.86 -5.01 -15.02
N PHE A 174 -10.68 -5.58 -14.78
CA PHE A 174 -10.22 -6.82 -15.41
C PHE A 174 -10.00 -7.99 -14.43
N GLY A 175 -10.04 -7.73 -13.13
CA GLY A 175 -9.83 -8.73 -12.07
C GLY A 175 -11.12 -9.34 -11.51
N LEU A 176 -12.30 -8.91 -11.97
CA LEU A 176 -13.58 -9.46 -11.52
C LEU A 176 -13.70 -10.94 -11.89
N GLY A 177 -14.21 -11.75 -10.95
CA GLY A 177 -14.40 -13.19 -11.14
C GLY A 177 -13.13 -14.04 -11.09
N VAL A 178 -11.96 -13.43 -10.84
CA VAL A 178 -10.70 -14.16 -10.63
C VAL A 178 -10.64 -14.65 -9.19
N ASN A 179 -10.24 -15.92 -8.98
CA ASN A 179 -9.98 -16.43 -7.64
C ASN A 179 -8.85 -15.63 -6.98
N LEU A 180 -9.09 -15.10 -5.78
CA LEU A 180 -8.17 -14.17 -5.13
C LEU A 180 -6.81 -14.79 -4.77
N LEU A 181 -6.76 -16.05 -4.34
CA LEU A 181 -5.48 -16.72 -4.05
C LEU A 181 -4.64 -16.90 -5.33
N ALA A 182 -5.25 -17.44 -6.39
CA ALA A 182 -4.56 -17.62 -7.66
C ALA A 182 -4.20 -16.28 -8.31
N GLY A 183 -5.06 -15.27 -8.18
CA GLY A 183 -4.80 -13.92 -8.66
C GLY A 183 -3.63 -13.27 -7.93
N SER A 184 -3.63 -13.28 -6.60
CA SER A 184 -2.54 -12.77 -5.77
C SER A 184 -1.21 -13.46 -6.06
N LEU A 185 -1.20 -14.78 -6.30
CA LEU A 185 0.01 -15.50 -6.71
C LEU A 185 0.65 -14.87 -7.95
N TRP A 186 -0.13 -14.65 -9.02
CA TRP A 186 0.38 -14.05 -10.26
C TRP A 186 0.70 -12.56 -10.12
N GLN A 187 -0.04 -11.84 -9.29
CA GLN A 187 0.29 -10.46 -8.94
C GLN A 187 1.67 -10.38 -8.26
N TYR A 188 1.94 -11.27 -7.30
CA TYR A 188 3.22 -11.32 -6.60
C TYR A 188 4.37 -11.79 -7.50
N ILE A 189 4.13 -12.74 -8.42
CA ILE A 189 5.12 -13.14 -9.43
C ILE A 189 5.53 -11.92 -10.26
N SER A 190 4.56 -11.14 -10.76
CA SER A 190 4.88 -9.94 -11.54
C SER A 190 5.64 -8.89 -10.73
N ALA A 191 5.26 -8.69 -9.47
CA ALA A 191 5.98 -7.79 -8.57
C ALA A 191 7.41 -8.26 -8.30
N ALA A 192 7.61 -9.57 -8.06
CA ALA A 192 8.94 -10.16 -7.88
C ALA A 192 9.81 -9.96 -9.12
N MET A 193 9.27 -10.13 -10.33
CA MET A 193 10.00 -9.88 -11.57
C MET A 193 10.46 -8.42 -11.67
N LEU A 194 9.58 -7.46 -11.39
CA LEU A 194 9.96 -6.04 -11.40
C LEU A 194 11.03 -5.75 -10.34
N MET A 195 10.82 -6.22 -9.11
CA MET A 195 11.78 -6.01 -8.02
C MET A 195 13.14 -6.66 -8.33
N ALA A 196 13.18 -7.81 -9.00
CA ALA A 196 14.41 -8.42 -9.47
C ALA A 196 15.12 -7.55 -10.51
N ILE A 197 14.38 -7.03 -11.50
CA ILE A 197 14.96 -6.12 -12.51
C ILE A 197 15.57 -4.89 -11.83
N LEU A 198 14.84 -4.28 -10.90
CA LEU A 198 15.32 -3.09 -10.19
C LEU A 198 16.51 -3.39 -9.26
N ALA A 199 16.46 -4.49 -8.50
CA ALA A 199 17.53 -4.85 -7.58
C ALA A 199 18.83 -5.23 -8.33
N TRP A 200 18.76 -6.00 -9.41
CA TRP A 200 19.96 -6.33 -10.19
C TRP A 200 20.44 -5.18 -11.08
N GLY A 201 19.57 -4.23 -11.41
CA GLY A 201 19.92 -3.06 -12.23
C GLY A 201 20.49 -1.89 -11.46
N PHE A 202 20.03 -1.66 -10.21
CA PHE A 202 20.31 -0.44 -9.45
C PHE A 202 20.90 -0.66 -8.05
N GLU A 203 20.89 -1.89 -7.52
CA GLU A 203 21.29 -2.18 -6.14
C GLU A 203 22.52 -3.10 -6.08
N SER A 204 23.30 -2.95 -5.01
CA SER A 204 24.41 -3.86 -4.69
C SER A 204 23.91 -5.23 -4.27
N ARG A 205 22.70 -5.29 -3.71
CA ARG A 205 22.04 -6.47 -3.11
C ARG A 205 22.80 -7.00 -1.89
N GLU A 206 23.59 -6.15 -1.23
CA GLU A 206 24.20 -6.47 0.05
C GLU A 206 23.12 -6.61 1.14
N VAL A 207 23.28 -7.63 1.99
CA VAL A 207 22.36 -7.91 3.08
C VAL A 207 23.14 -8.09 4.37
N VAL A 208 22.84 -7.25 5.34
CA VAL A 208 23.29 -7.42 6.72
C VAL A 208 22.23 -8.25 7.45
N TRP A 209 22.49 -9.55 7.63
CA TRP A 209 21.55 -10.45 8.28
C TRP A 209 21.48 -10.23 9.79
N ASP A 210 20.72 -9.21 10.19
CA ASP A 210 20.41 -8.90 11.58
C ASP A 210 19.07 -9.51 12.02
N LYS A 211 18.92 -9.76 13.34
CA LYS A 211 17.65 -10.26 13.91
C LYS A 211 16.49 -9.32 13.59
N GLN A 212 16.73 -8.01 13.62
CA GLN A 212 15.72 -6.99 13.29
C GLN A 212 15.24 -7.15 11.84
N LEU A 213 16.15 -7.38 10.89
CA LEU A 213 15.78 -7.66 9.50
C LEU A 213 14.95 -8.94 9.39
N ILE A 214 15.36 -10.01 10.07
CA ILE A 214 14.64 -11.30 10.02
C ILE A 214 13.21 -11.15 10.56
N PHE A 215 13.04 -10.47 11.71
CA PHE A 215 11.71 -10.22 12.27
C PHE A 215 10.88 -9.28 11.40
N ALA A 216 11.46 -8.21 10.88
CA ALA A 216 10.77 -7.28 9.99
C ALA A 216 10.31 -7.97 8.69
N LEU A 217 11.19 -8.75 8.06
CA LEU A 217 10.87 -9.53 6.86
C LEU A 217 9.81 -10.60 7.17
N GLY A 218 9.96 -11.31 8.29
CA GLY A 218 8.99 -12.28 8.76
C GLY A 218 7.60 -11.67 8.92
N TRP A 219 7.49 -10.50 9.56
CA TRP A 219 6.25 -9.76 9.72
C TRP A 219 5.67 -9.26 8.40
N LEU A 220 6.51 -8.72 7.51
CA LEU A 220 6.11 -8.26 6.19
C LEU A 220 5.54 -9.38 5.32
N VAL A 221 6.02 -10.61 5.48
CA VAL A 221 5.50 -11.79 4.77
C VAL A 221 4.26 -12.34 5.46
N SER A 222 4.35 -12.72 6.74
CA SER A 222 3.28 -13.45 7.43
C SER A 222 2.13 -12.54 7.85
N GLY A 223 2.42 -11.41 8.48
CA GLY A 223 1.43 -10.44 8.96
C GLY A 223 0.78 -9.68 7.80
N LEU A 224 1.59 -9.09 6.92
CA LEU A 224 1.06 -8.27 5.84
C LEU A 224 0.67 -9.06 4.60
N SER A 225 1.62 -9.75 3.96
CA SER A 225 1.35 -10.33 2.65
C SER A 225 0.38 -11.50 2.72
N VAL A 226 0.41 -12.30 3.79
CA VAL A 226 -0.46 -13.47 3.95
C VAL A 226 -1.68 -13.13 4.79
N THR A 227 -1.49 -12.77 6.06
CA THR A 227 -2.61 -12.61 7.00
C THR A 227 -3.53 -11.46 6.60
N ALA A 228 -3.00 -10.27 6.27
CA ALA A 228 -3.86 -9.16 5.87
C ALA A 228 -4.63 -9.47 4.57
N ILE A 229 -4.02 -10.15 3.59
CA ILE A 229 -4.76 -10.58 2.39
C ILE A 229 -5.86 -11.58 2.75
N LEU A 230 -5.59 -12.58 3.58
CA LEU A 230 -6.60 -13.56 4.00
C LEU A 230 -7.75 -12.89 4.77
N LEU A 231 -7.45 -11.93 5.65
CA LEU A 231 -8.46 -11.11 6.33
C LEU A 231 -9.28 -10.29 5.34
N LEU A 232 -8.64 -9.68 4.33
CA LEU A 232 -9.33 -8.98 3.26
C LEU A 232 -10.28 -9.92 2.50
N MET A 233 -9.84 -11.14 2.17
CA MET A 233 -10.71 -12.15 1.53
C MET A 233 -11.93 -12.46 2.40
N TYR A 234 -11.70 -12.63 3.71
CA TYR A 234 -12.75 -12.90 4.67
C TYR A 234 -13.75 -11.75 4.75
N MET A 235 -13.27 -10.51 4.85
CA MET A 235 -14.11 -9.30 4.89
C MET A 235 -14.93 -9.12 3.61
N ILE A 236 -14.36 -9.41 2.43
CA ILE A 236 -15.09 -9.38 1.16
C ILE A 236 -16.22 -10.43 1.15
N ARG A 237 -15.94 -11.63 1.68
CA ARG A 237 -16.91 -12.74 1.73
C ARG A 237 -18.07 -12.47 2.69
N GLU A 238 -17.81 -11.89 3.86
CA GLU A 238 -18.82 -11.69 4.91
C GLU A 238 -19.75 -10.47 4.67
N GLY A 239 -19.50 -9.66 3.63
CA GLY A 239 -20.50 -8.70 3.16
C GLY A 239 -20.52 -7.36 3.91
N GLU A 240 -19.68 -6.43 3.47
CA GLU A 240 -20.07 -5.12 2.94
C GLU A 240 -18.82 -4.49 2.31
N THR A 241 -18.60 -4.72 1.02
CA THR A 241 -17.43 -4.21 0.28
C THR A 241 -17.24 -2.68 0.44
N ALA A 242 -18.33 -1.95 0.68
CA ALA A 242 -18.32 -0.51 0.99
C ALA A 242 -17.67 -0.17 2.34
N LYS A 243 -17.91 -0.97 3.39
CA LYS A 243 -17.25 -0.82 4.70
C LYS A 243 -15.76 -1.14 4.58
N VAL A 244 -15.40 -2.22 3.88
CA VAL A 244 -14.00 -2.61 3.63
C VAL A 244 -13.18 -1.46 3.06
N ALA A 245 -13.67 -0.81 2.01
CA ALA A 245 -12.99 0.34 1.41
C ALA A 245 -12.83 1.52 2.38
N SER A 246 -13.81 1.72 3.27
CA SER A 246 -13.79 2.80 4.27
C SER A 246 -12.68 2.63 5.32
N TYR A 247 -12.31 1.38 5.64
CA TYR A 247 -11.27 1.11 6.63
C TYR A 247 -9.86 1.47 6.12
N PHE A 248 -9.59 1.37 4.82
CA PHE A 248 -8.29 1.76 4.26
C PHE A 248 -7.95 3.24 4.50
N TYR A 249 -8.93 4.10 4.81
CA TYR A 249 -8.67 5.52 5.15
C TYR A 249 -8.13 5.74 6.54
N LEU A 250 -8.25 4.72 7.40
CA LEU A 250 -7.60 4.73 8.69
C LEU A 250 -6.11 4.38 8.58
N VAL A 251 -5.66 3.80 7.45
CA VAL A 251 -4.25 3.39 7.29
C VAL A 251 -3.29 4.57 7.38
N PRO A 252 -3.44 5.68 6.63
CA PRO A 252 -2.51 6.81 6.74
C PRO A 252 -2.40 7.43 8.15
N PRO A 253 -3.50 7.79 8.85
CA PRO A 253 -3.39 8.35 10.19
C PRO A 253 -2.81 7.33 11.19
N VAL A 254 -3.18 6.05 11.09
CA VAL A 254 -2.62 5.00 11.96
C VAL A 254 -1.13 4.81 11.70
N ALA A 255 -0.69 4.77 10.44
CA ALA A 255 0.73 4.67 10.08
C ALA A 255 1.55 5.88 10.58
N SER A 256 0.99 7.09 10.52
CA SER A 256 1.64 8.29 11.08
C SER A 256 1.77 8.22 12.60
N ILE A 257 0.74 7.72 13.30
CA ILE A 257 0.79 7.52 14.76
C ILE A 257 1.82 6.43 15.12
N GLU A 258 1.83 5.30 14.40
CA GLU A 258 2.81 4.25 14.57
C GLU A 258 4.23 4.78 14.36
N ALA A 259 4.46 5.59 13.32
CA ALA A 259 5.76 6.15 13.02
C ALA A 259 6.23 7.18 14.06
N TRP A 260 5.30 7.98 14.61
CA TRP A 260 5.57 8.88 15.72
C TRP A 260 5.98 8.12 16.99
N ILE A 261 5.26 7.05 17.34
CA ILE A 261 5.52 6.27 18.56
C ILE A 261 6.81 5.45 18.45
N LEU A 262 7.09 4.86 17.28
CA LEU A 262 8.16 3.85 17.12
C LEU A 262 9.48 4.41 16.60
N PHE A 263 9.45 5.57 15.93
CA PHE A 263 10.63 6.17 15.29
C PHE A 263 10.80 7.65 15.63
N ASP A 264 10.06 8.16 16.61
CA ASP A 264 10.08 9.55 17.05
C ASP A 264 9.86 10.55 15.88
N GLU A 265 9.12 10.15 14.83
CA GLU A 265 8.79 11.04 13.70
C GLU A 265 7.87 12.17 14.16
N SER A 266 8.23 13.42 13.88
CA SER A 266 7.49 14.60 14.35
C SER A 266 6.04 14.64 13.88
N LEU A 267 5.10 14.50 14.80
CA LEU A 267 3.67 14.70 14.56
C LEU A 267 3.25 16.11 14.99
N THR A 268 3.62 17.11 14.18
CA THR A 268 3.31 18.52 14.48
C THR A 268 1.81 18.80 14.40
N LEU A 269 1.35 19.89 15.04
CA LEU A 269 -0.05 20.32 14.93
C LEU A 269 -0.47 20.58 13.47
N VAL A 270 0.47 21.07 12.65
CA VAL A 270 0.28 21.24 11.21
C VAL A 270 0.09 19.89 10.51
N ALA A 271 0.90 18.88 10.84
CA ALA A 271 0.72 17.54 10.31
C ALA A 271 -0.64 16.95 10.71
N ILE A 272 -1.05 17.09 11.98
CA ILE A 272 -2.35 16.59 12.48
C ILE A 272 -3.52 17.24 11.75
N THR A 273 -3.49 18.56 11.59
CA THR A 273 -4.55 19.29 10.87
C THR A 273 -4.58 18.90 9.40
N ALA A 274 -3.43 18.75 8.76
CA ALA A 274 -3.33 18.34 7.37
C ALA A 274 -3.80 16.88 7.13
N ILE A 275 -3.44 15.95 8.04
CA ILE A 275 -3.98 14.58 8.07
C ILE A 275 -5.50 14.62 8.16
N THR A 276 -6.04 15.43 9.08
CA THR A 276 -7.48 15.56 9.28
C THR A 276 -8.18 16.07 8.01
N VAL A 277 -7.61 17.10 7.38
CA VAL A 277 -8.11 17.65 6.10
C VAL A 277 -8.07 16.61 5.00
N THR A 278 -6.98 15.83 4.88
CA THR A 278 -6.87 14.75 3.89
C THR A 278 -7.92 13.66 4.14
N VAL A 279 -8.11 13.23 5.39
CA VAL A 279 -9.10 12.21 5.76
C VAL A 279 -10.52 12.69 5.44
N ILE A 280 -10.86 13.95 5.74
CA ILE A 280 -12.15 14.56 5.39
C ILE A 280 -12.32 14.63 3.87
N GLY A 281 -11.29 15.07 3.15
CA GLY A 281 -11.31 15.16 1.70
C GLY A 281 -11.58 13.82 1.05
N VAL A 282 -10.85 12.79 1.48
CA VAL A 282 -11.08 11.42 1.05
C VAL A 282 -12.51 10.99 1.37
N TYR A 283 -12.97 11.12 2.62
CA TYR A 283 -14.34 10.76 3.04
C TYR A 283 -15.43 11.36 2.14
N LEU A 284 -15.29 12.63 1.74
CA LEU A 284 -16.23 13.31 0.83
C LEU A 284 -16.24 12.73 -0.59
N VAL A 285 -15.13 12.19 -1.07
CA VAL A 285 -15.07 11.50 -2.39
C VAL A 285 -15.87 10.19 -2.36
N ILE A 286 -15.93 9.52 -1.21
CA ILE A 286 -16.45 8.15 -1.12
C ILE A 286 -17.89 8.10 -0.63
N LYS A 287 -18.28 9.04 0.25
CA LYS A 287 -19.66 9.16 0.70
C LYS A 287 -20.54 9.48 -0.52
N ARG A 288 -21.28 8.46 -0.96
CA ARG A 288 -22.22 8.55 -2.08
C ARG A 288 -23.27 9.63 -1.85
#